data_AF-I4DN29-F1
#
_entry.id   AF-I4DN29-F1
#
_cell.length_a   1.000
_cell.length_b   1.000
_cell.length_c   1.000
_cell.angle_alpha   90.00
_cell.angle_beta   90.00
_cell.angle_gamma   90.00
#
_symmetry.space_group_name_H-M   'P 1'
#
loop_
_entity.id
_entity.type
_entity.pdbx_description
1 polymer ?
#
loop_
_entity_poly.entity_id
_entity_poly.type
_entity_poly.pdbx_seq_one_letter_code
_entity_poly.pdbx_strand_id
1 'polypeptide(L)'
;MEYISPEDIPDPNSTRILCCQCAAPIEPNPSNMCVACLRAHVDITDGIPKQATLFFCRGCERYLQPPAEWLVCALESRELLALCLKRLKGLNRVKLIDAGFAWTEPHSKRIKVKLTVQGEVMGGAVLQQTFIVEFVIQHQMCDACHRSEAQDYWRALVQVRQRANNRKTFYYLEQLILKHKAHENTLGIKPKHDGLDFFYATENTARKMVDFIQSVLPIKCQHSKKLISHDIHSNIYNYKFTYSIEIVPVSKDSVVCLPKKLTHQLGSISPICLVSRVTSTIHLIDPNTGQVCDLSSTVYWRHPFTPICNPKQLVEYTVMDIDILKEHEKKTFPGQGVVSNKHVIADVWVVKSSELGHDVNPIHTKTHLGHILKPGDTVLGYNLCDTNVNDANFDKLDKDSIPDVFLVKKYYGERSARRRARNWKLKHMADDLHEGLGSSNEDYNEFLDDLEEDPTFRQNINIFKDASRVPIDTDEIDPSLPRITLADDVG
;
A
#
# COMPACT_ATOMS: atom_id res chain seq x y z
N MET A 1 -55.00 36.83 -11.79
CA MET A 1 -55.40 37.31 -10.46
C MET A 1 -54.18 37.16 -9.57
N GLU A 2 -53.37 38.22 -9.49
CA GLU A 2 -52.23 38.25 -8.58
C GLU A 2 -52.76 38.46 -7.16
N TYR A 3 -52.42 37.55 -6.26
CA TYR A 3 -52.75 37.64 -4.84
C TYR A 3 -51.94 38.77 -4.23
N ILE A 4 -52.65 39.82 -3.82
CA ILE A 4 -52.12 40.89 -2.95
C ILE A 4 -51.86 40.27 -1.59
N SER A 5 -50.62 40.34 -1.11
CA SER A 5 -50.20 39.91 0.23
C SER A 5 -50.91 40.73 1.32
N PRO A 6 -51.24 40.16 2.50
CA PRO A 6 -52.12 40.81 3.49
C PRO A 6 -51.47 41.92 4.33
N GLU A 7 -50.31 42.45 3.93
CA GLU A 7 -49.55 43.43 4.73
C GLU A 7 -49.87 44.90 4.36
N ASP A 8 -50.71 45.16 3.36
CA ASP A 8 -51.08 46.52 2.93
C ASP A 8 -52.49 46.95 3.43
N ILE A 9 -52.75 46.83 4.74
CA ILE A 9 -53.87 47.56 5.36
C ILE A 9 -53.28 48.80 6.04
N PRO A 10 -53.43 50.02 5.47
CA PRO A 10 -52.79 51.20 6.01
C PRO A 10 -53.44 51.61 7.33
N ASP A 11 -52.61 51.95 8.32
CA ASP A 11 -53.05 52.56 9.57
C ASP A 11 -53.86 53.85 9.28
N PRO A 12 -55.03 54.05 9.91
CA PRO A 12 -55.96 55.14 9.58
C PRO A 12 -55.45 56.57 9.91
N ASN A 13 -54.23 56.73 10.45
CA ASN A 13 -53.64 58.01 10.86
C ASN A 13 -52.30 58.36 10.17
N SER A 14 -51.95 57.68 9.07
CA SER A 14 -50.71 57.98 8.31
C SER A 14 -50.84 59.29 7.52
N THR A 15 -50.02 60.30 7.84
CA THR A 15 -49.91 61.56 7.07
C THR A 15 -49.34 61.25 5.69
N ARG A 16 -50.13 61.38 4.63
CA ARG A 16 -49.69 61.11 3.25
C ARG A 16 -49.15 62.36 2.56
N ILE A 17 -48.07 62.20 1.79
CA ILE A 17 -47.51 63.24 0.91
C ILE A 17 -47.76 62.85 -0.55
N LEU A 18 -47.66 63.81 -1.47
CA LEU A 18 -47.73 63.54 -2.91
C LEU A 18 -46.32 63.26 -3.46
N CYS A 19 -46.21 62.24 -4.32
CA CYS A 19 -44.98 61.97 -5.07
C CYS A 19 -44.60 63.18 -5.94
N CYS A 20 -43.34 63.60 -5.90
CA CYS A 20 -42.85 64.79 -6.60
C CYS A 20 -42.93 64.73 -8.14
N GLN A 21 -43.11 63.54 -8.74
CA GLN A 21 -43.18 63.37 -10.20
C GLN A 21 -44.58 63.05 -10.74
N CYS A 22 -45.29 62.11 -10.11
CA CYS A 22 -46.57 61.61 -10.61
C CYS A 22 -47.77 62.04 -9.76
N ALA A 23 -47.55 62.81 -8.69
CA ALA A 23 -48.58 63.25 -7.75
C ALA A 23 -49.42 62.12 -7.13
N ALA A 24 -48.93 60.87 -7.14
CA ALA A 24 -49.58 59.77 -6.44
C ALA A 24 -49.46 59.95 -4.91
N PRO A 25 -50.51 59.65 -4.13
CA PRO A 25 -50.46 59.71 -2.67
C PRO A 25 -49.56 58.59 -2.12
N ILE A 26 -48.54 58.94 -1.35
CA ILE A 26 -47.56 58.02 -0.77
C ILE A 26 -47.37 58.29 0.73
N GLU A 27 -46.85 57.30 1.44
CA GLU A 27 -46.30 57.53 2.78
C GLU A 27 -44.98 58.31 2.69
N PRO A 28 -44.70 59.20 3.65
CA PRO A 28 -43.50 60.03 3.64
C PRO A 28 -42.26 59.15 3.72
N ASN A 29 -41.46 59.20 2.65
CA ASN A 29 -40.18 58.52 2.52
C ASN A 29 -39.07 59.55 2.28
N PRO A 30 -37.80 59.26 2.62
CA PRO A 30 -36.71 60.24 2.52
C PRO A 30 -36.46 60.72 1.07
N SER A 31 -36.95 59.99 0.06
CA SER A 31 -36.82 60.36 -1.36
C SER A 31 -38.02 61.13 -1.93
N ASN A 32 -39.12 61.30 -1.17
CA ASN A 32 -40.39 61.93 -1.58
C ASN A 32 -40.94 61.43 -2.95
N MET A 33 -40.63 60.18 -3.32
CA MET A 33 -40.96 59.56 -4.60
C MET A 33 -41.71 58.25 -4.37
N CYS A 34 -42.71 57.94 -5.20
CA CYS A 34 -43.39 56.65 -5.14
C CYS A 34 -42.46 55.52 -5.63
N VAL A 35 -42.74 54.28 -5.21
CA VAL A 35 -41.94 53.10 -5.56
C VAL A 35 -41.80 52.91 -7.08
N ALA A 36 -42.84 53.25 -7.86
CA ALA A 36 -42.81 53.15 -9.31
C ALA A 36 -41.88 54.19 -9.97
N CYS A 37 -41.92 55.45 -9.53
CA CYS A 37 -41.00 56.50 -9.99
C CYS A 37 -39.55 56.21 -9.58
N LEU A 38 -39.36 55.70 -8.36
CA LEU A 38 -38.03 55.39 -7.82
C LEU A 38 -37.38 54.20 -8.57
N ARG A 39 -38.16 53.16 -8.91
CA ARG A 39 -37.72 52.05 -9.79
C ARG A 39 -37.42 52.48 -11.23
N ALA A 40 -38.05 53.54 -11.72
CA ALA A 40 -37.80 54.06 -13.07
C ALA A 40 -36.49 54.85 -13.16
N HIS A 41 -36.07 55.48 -12.06
CA HIS A 41 -34.86 56.31 -12.02
C HIS A 41 -33.61 55.60 -11.51
N VAL A 42 -33.76 54.59 -10.66
CA VAL A 42 -32.63 53.90 -10.03
C VAL A 42 -32.71 52.40 -10.29
N ASP A 43 -31.72 51.87 -11.01
CA ASP A 43 -31.50 50.42 -11.17
C ASP A 43 -30.40 49.97 -10.20
N ILE A 44 -30.78 49.21 -9.18
CA ILE A 44 -29.83 48.67 -8.19
C ILE A 44 -28.98 47.55 -8.82
N THR A 45 -29.45 46.97 -9.94
CA THR A 45 -28.78 45.86 -10.61
C THR A 45 -27.67 46.31 -11.56
N ASP A 46 -27.42 47.61 -11.66
CA ASP A 46 -26.38 48.17 -12.52
C ASP A 46 -24.98 47.74 -12.02
N GLY A 47 -24.25 47.03 -12.89
CA GLY A 47 -22.97 46.41 -12.58
C GLY A 47 -23.02 44.91 -12.21
N ILE A 48 -24.20 44.28 -12.12
CA ILE A 48 -24.33 42.83 -11.99
C ILE A 48 -24.59 42.22 -13.37
N PRO A 49 -23.74 41.28 -13.86
CA PRO A 49 -23.96 40.65 -15.15
C PRO A 49 -25.22 39.76 -15.09
N LYS A 50 -26.18 39.99 -16.01
CA LYS A 50 -27.40 39.18 -16.15
C LYS A 50 -27.15 37.84 -16.84
N GLN A 51 -25.96 37.65 -17.42
CA GLN A 51 -25.53 36.41 -18.05
C GLN A 51 -24.12 36.03 -17.59
N ALA A 52 -23.91 34.75 -17.29
CA ALA A 52 -22.60 34.19 -16.92
C ALA A 52 -22.40 32.78 -17.50
N THR A 53 -21.15 32.32 -17.56
CA THR A 53 -20.82 30.98 -18.05
C THR A 53 -20.37 30.06 -16.91
N LEU A 54 -20.85 28.82 -16.94
CA LEU A 54 -20.42 27.74 -16.05
C LEU A 54 -19.76 26.65 -16.90
N PHE A 55 -18.61 26.17 -16.46
CA PHE A 55 -17.94 25.06 -17.14
C PHE A 55 -18.30 23.74 -16.46
N PHE A 56 -18.71 22.76 -17.26
CA PHE A 56 -19.15 21.44 -16.82
C PHE A 56 -18.39 20.34 -17.55
N CYS A 57 -17.85 19.38 -16.81
CA CYS A 57 -17.17 18.22 -17.37
C CYS A 57 -18.13 17.06 -17.59
N ARG A 58 -18.24 16.60 -18.85
CA ARG A 58 -19.10 15.47 -19.21
C ARG A 58 -18.66 14.13 -18.62
N GLY A 59 -17.36 13.92 -18.45
CA GLY A 59 -16.82 12.63 -18.02
C GLY A 59 -17.00 12.35 -16.53
N CYS A 60 -16.96 13.37 -15.68
CA CYS A 60 -17.07 13.22 -14.22
C CYS A 60 -18.23 14.00 -13.59
N GLU A 61 -19.06 14.66 -14.40
CA GLU A 61 -20.22 15.45 -13.98
C GLU A 61 -19.90 16.55 -12.96
N ARG A 62 -18.70 17.13 -13.04
CA ARG A 62 -18.23 18.20 -12.14
C ARG A 62 -18.32 19.58 -12.77
N TYR A 63 -18.54 20.59 -11.94
CA TYR A 63 -18.51 22.00 -12.29
C TYR A 63 -17.18 22.66 -11.88
N LEU A 64 -16.67 23.56 -12.72
CA LEU A 64 -15.44 24.31 -12.44
C LEU A 64 -15.72 25.54 -11.57
N GLN A 65 -15.20 25.51 -10.35
CA GLN A 65 -14.98 26.69 -9.52
C GLN A 65 -13.59 27.26 -9.84
N PRO A 66 -13.47 28.48 -10.40
CA PRO A 66 -12.18 29.11 -10.63
C PRO A 66 -11.47 29.29 -9.30
N PRO A 67 -10.14 29.09 -9.26
CA PRO A 67 -9.23 29.06 -10.41
C PRO A 67 -9.10 27.71 -11.14
N ALA A 68 -9.23 26.58 -10.43
CA ALA A 68 -8.95 25.25 -11.01
C ALA A 68 -9.68 24.08 -10.30
N GLU A 69 -10.60 24.37 -9.38
CA GLU A 69 -11.23 23.36 -8.54
C GLU A 69 -12.49 22.80 -9.21
N TRP A 70 -12.63 21.47 -9.24
CA TRP A 70 -13.77 20.79 -9.83
C TRP A 70 -14.63 20.15 -8.75
N LEU A 71 -15.84 20.66 -8.58
CA LEU A 71 -16.78 20.25 -7.54
C LEU A 71 -17.90 19.40 -8.17
N VAL A 72 -18.28 18.33 -7.47
CA VAL A 72 -19.50 17.60 -7.80
C VAL A 72 -20.67 18.41 -7.26
N CYS A 73 -21.58 18.85 -8.12
CA CYS A 73 -22.79 19.55 -7.70
C CYS A 73 -23.99 18.93 -8.41
N ALA A 74 -25.02 18.52 -7.67
CA ALA A 74 -26.28 18.10 -8.28
C ALA A 74 -27.02 19.31 -8.86
N LEU A 75 -27.87 19.08 -9.86
CA LEU A 75 -28.79 20.11 -10.36
C LEU A 75 -29.71 20.60 -9.23
N GLU A 76 -29.97 21.91 -9.19
CA GLU A 76 -30.79 22.57 -8.16
C GLU A 76 -30.28 22.38 -6.71
N SER A 77 -29.01 22.03 -6.54
CA SER A 77 -28.39 21.90 -5.21
C SER A 77 -27.94 23.24 -4.62
N ARG A 78 -27.81 23.27 -3.29
CA ARG A 78 -27.22 24.39 -2.54
C ARG A 78 -25.79 24.69 -2.99
N GLU A 79 -25.02 23.67 -3.33
CA GLU A 79 -23.62 23.78 -3.76
C GLU A 79 -23.50 24.46 -5.12
N LEU A 80 -24.38 24.10 -6.07
CA LEU A 80 -24.49 24.76 -7.36
C LEU A 80 -24.88 26.23 -7.20
N LEU A 81 -25.81 26.53 -6.29
CA LEU A 81 -26.24 27.90 -6.01
C LEU A 81 -25.08 28.74 -5.46
N ALA A 82 -24.30 28.18 -4.52
CA ALA A 82 -23.11 28.84 -3.99
C ALA A 82 -22.07 29.13 -5.09
N LEU A 83 -21.89 28.21 -6.04
CA LEU A 83 -21.00 28.39 -7.19
C LEU A 83 -21.51 29.51 -8.13
N CYS A 84 -22.81 29.55 -8.41
CA CYS A 84 -23.46 30.61 -9.19
C CYS A 84 -23.28 31.99 -8.53
N LEU A 85 -23.50 32.10 -7.21
CA LEU A 85 -23.34 33.36 -6.49
C LEU A 85 -21.89 33.85 -6.49
N LYS A 86 -20.91 32.97 -6.26
CA LYS A 86 -19.48 33.31 -6.31
C LYS A 86 -19.03 33.78 -7.70
N ARG A 87 -19.69 33.33 -8.77
CA ARG A 87 -19.37 33.71 -10.15
C ARG A 87 -19.80 35.13 -10.50
N LEU A 88 -20.82 35.65 -9.82
CA LEU A 88 -21.35 36.97 -10.11
C LEU A 88 -20.49 38.04 -9.44
N LYS A 89 -19.86 38.87 -10.28
CA LYS A 89 -19.15 40.06 -9.82
C LYS A 89 -20.17 41.15 -9.44
N GLY A 90 -19.89 41.89 -8.38
CA GLY A 90 -20.73 43.03 -7.95
C GLY A 90 -21.75 42.73 -6.84
N LEU A 91 -21.96 41.46 -6.48
CA LEU A 91 -22.89 41.08 -5.41
C LEU A 91 -22.49 41.59 -4.02
N ASN A 92 -21.22 41.94 -3.80
CA ASN A 92 -20.75 42.52 -2.52
C ASN A 92 -21.29 43.94 -2.27
N ARG A 93 -21.82 44.63 -3.29
CA ARG A 93 -22.34 46.01 -3.17
C ARG A 93 -23.79 46.05 -2.70
N VAL A 94 -24.52 44.95 -2.83
CA VAL A 94 -25.96 44.86 -2.57
C VAL A 94 -26.22 43.74 -1.58
N LYS A 95 -27.21 43.89 -0.72
CA LYS A 95 -27.55 42.86 0.26
C LYS A 95 -28.47 41.83 -0.42
N LEU A 96 -28.01 40.58 -0.51
CA LEU A 96 -28.83 39.48 -1.03
C LEU A 96 -29.86 39.08 0.04
N ILE A 97 -31.15 39.06 -0.32
CA ILE A 97 -32.24 38.60 0.56
C ILE A 97 -32.52 37.12 0.28
N ASP A 98 -32.81 36.81 -0.98
CA ASP A 98 -33.22 35.47 -1.40
C ASP A 98 -32.62 35.12 -2.77
N ALA A 99 -32.30 33.85 -2.95
CA ALA A 99 -31.78 33.28 -4.18
C ALA A 99 -32.41 31.91 -4.39
N GLY A 100 -33.03 31.71 -5.54
CA GLY A 100 -33.68 30.46 -5.90
C GLY A 100 -33.47 30.11 -7.37
N PHE A 101 -33.54 28.83 -7.70
CA PHE A 101 -33.54 28.39 -9.09
C PHE A 101 -34.92 28.67 -9.71
N ALA A 102 -34.92 29.21 -10.93
CA ALA A 102 -36.10 29.27 -11.76
C ALA A 102 -36.06 28.07 -12.71
N TRP A 103 -37.18 27.37 -12.84
CA TRP A 103 -37.26 26.18 -13.68
C TRP A 103 -36.79 26.49 -15.12
N THR A 104 -35.93 25.63 -15.62
CA THR A 104 -35.39 25.66 -16.98
C THR A 104 -35.46 24.28 -17.58
N GLU A 105 -35.69 24.20 -18.88
CA GLU A 105 -35.74 22.91 -19.56
C GLU A 105 -34.38 22.19 -19.47
N PRO A 106 -34.33 20.88 -19.11
CA PRO A 106 -33.09 20.15 -18.88
C PRO A 106 -32.08 20.18 -20.04
N HIS A 107 -32.58 20.19 -21.29
CA HIS A 107 -31.74 20.17 -22.50
C HIS A 107 -31.25 21.55 -22.94
N SER A 108 -31.76 22.62 -22.32
CA SER A 108 -31.45 24.01 -22.72
C SER A 108 -30.00 24.43 -22.44
N LYS A 109 -29.26 23.64 -21.63
CA LYS A 109 -27.92 23.96 -21.12
C LYS A 109 -27.85 25.34 -20.48
N ARG A 110 -28.97 25.79 -19.91
CA ARG A 110 -29.12 27.07 -19.24
C ARG A 110 -29.68 26.83 -17.86
N ILE A 111 -29.12 27.48 -16.85
CA ILE A 111 -29.62 27.50 -15.49
C ILE A 111 -30.05 28.93 -15.21
N LYS A 112 -31.31 29.13 -14.82
CA LYS A 112 -31.79 30.45 -14.41
C LYS A 112 -31.84 30.53 -12.90
N VAL A 113 -31.23 31.57 -12.34
CA VAL A 113 -31.28 31.86 -10.91
C VAL A 113 -32.02 33.17 -10.70
N LYS A 114 -33.11 33.12 -9.96
CA LYS A 114 -33.86 34.30 -9.52
C LYS A 114 -33.18 34.83 -8.26
N LEU A 115 -32.72 36.08 -8.32
CA LEU A 115 -32.08 36.77 -7.22
C LEU A 115 -32.97 37.92 -6.76
N THR A 116 -33.10 38.07 -5.45
CA THR A 116 -33.72 39.24 -4.83
C THR A 116 -32.66 40.01 -4.05
N VAL A 117 -32.40 41.23 -4.50
CA VAL A 117 -31.36 42.10 -3.94
C VAL A 117 -32.00 43.32 -3.30
N GLN A 118 -31.35 43.81 -2.27
CA GLN A 118 -31.71 44.98 -1.51
C GLN A 118 -30.55 45.98 -1.59
N GLY A 119 -30.84 47.18 -2.08
CA GLY A 119 -29.89 48.28 -2.18
C GLY A 119 -30.41 49.50 -1.43
N GLU A 120 -29.48 50.28 -0.88
CA GLU A 120 -29.78 51.59 -0.33
C GLU A 120 -29.72 52.64 -1.46
N VAL A 121 -30.77 53.45 -1.55
CA VAL A 121 -30.96 54.49 -2.54
C VAL A 121 -31.01 55.86 -1.83
N MET A 122 -30.92 56.95 -2.61
CA MET A 122 -30.84 58.35 -2.15
C MET A 122 -31.59 58.62 -0.83
N GLY A 123 -30.82 58.90 0.22
CA GLY A 123 -31.33 59.33 1.53
C GLY A 123 -31.70 58.20 2.49
N GLY A 124 -31.23 56.96 2.27
CA GLY A 124 -31.50 55.82 3.16
C GLY A 124 -32.78 55.04 2.85
N ALA A 125 -33.43 55.34 1.73
CA ALA A 125 -34.55 54.55 1.23
C ALA A 125 -34.04 53.19 0.75
N VAL A 126 -34.63 52.11 1.24
CA VAL A 126 -34.24 50.75 0.87
C VAL A 126 -35.16 50.24 -0.22
N LEU A 127 -34.59 49.86 -1.38
CA LEU A 127 -35.34 49.32 -2.50
C LEU A 127 -34.96 47.84 -2.72
N GLN A 128 -35.98 47.00 -2.85
CA GLN A 128 -35.84 45.59 -3.21
C GLN A 128 -36.17 45.40 -4.69
N GLN A 129 -35.29 44.70 -5.41
CA GLN A 129 -35.44 44.41 -6.82
C GLN A 129 -35.17 42.93 -7.08
N THR A 130 -36.03 42.32 -7.89
CA THR A 130 -35.89 40.92 -8.29
C THR A 130 -35.51 40.83 -9.76
N PHE A 131 -34.47 40.06 -10.07
CA PHE A 131 -34.04 39.83 -11.45
C PHE A 131 -33.59 38.38 -11.63
N ILE A 132 -33.56 37.94 -12.88
CA ILE A 132 -33.15 36.59 -13.25
C ILE A 132 -31.77 36.69 -13.91
N VAL A 133 -30.84 35.87 -13.44
CA VAL A 133 -29.53 35.68 -14.04
C VAL A 133 -29.54 34.37 -14.81
N GLU A 134 -29.09 34.41 -16.05
CA GLU A 134 -28.95 33.25 -16.92
C GLU A 134 -27.51 32.73 -16.94
N PHE A 135 -27.31 31.51 -16.48
CA PHE A 135 -26.04 30.81 -16.55
C PHE A 135 -26.02 29.84 -17.73
N VAL A 136 -25.13 30.07 -18.70
CA VAL A 136 -24.94 29.17 -19.85
C VAL A 136 -23.90 28.11 -19.48
N ILE A 137 -24.26 26.83 -19.62
CA ILE A 137 -23.37 25.71 -19.38
C ILE A 137 -22.52 25.46 -20.63
N GLN A 138 -21.22 25.64 -20.51
CA GLN A 138 -20.23 25.25 -21.50
C GLN A 138 -19.53 23.97 -21.08
N HIS A 139 -19.30 23.06 -22.02
CA HIS A 139 -18.57 21.84 -21.72
C HIS A 139 -17.07 22.10 -21.75
N GLN A 140 -16.39 21.70 -20.68
CA GLN A 140 -14.93 21.71 -20.60
C GLN A 140 -14.50 20.44 -19.89
N MET A 141 -13.51 19.75 -20.43
CA MET A 141 -12.96 18.57 -19.77
C MET A 141 -12.10 18.99 -18.56
N CYS A 142 -12.27 18.29 -17.44
CA CYS A 142 -11.35 18.43 -16.31
C CYS A 142 -10.03 17.72 -16.62
N ASP A 143 -8.95 18.13 -15.97
CA ASP A 143 -7.61 17.56 -16.20
C ASP A 143 -7.56 16.06 -15.93
N ALA A 144 -8.36 15.56 -14.99
CA ALA A 144 -8.44 14.13 -14.68
C ALA A 144 -9.06 13.32 -15.84
N CYS A 145 -10.21 13.77 -16.37
CA CYS A 145 -10.86 13.11 -17.51
C CYS A 145 -10.04 13.26 -18.80
N HIS A 146 -9.39 14.42 -18.98
CA HIS A 146 -8.49 14.62 -20.11
C HIS A 146 -7.30 13.64 -20.07
N ARG A 147 -6.75 13.37 -18.88
CA ARG A 147 -5.67 12.36 -18.72
C ARG A 147 -6.13 10.94 -19.00
N SER A 148 -7.34 10.56 -18.55
CA SER A 148 -7.87 9.22 -18.83
C SER A 148 -8.09 9.00 -20.33
N GLU A 149 -8.58 10.01 -21.05
CA GLU A 149 -8.74 9.94 -22.52
C GLU A 149 -7.40 9.95 -23.25
N ALA A 150 -6.40 10.67 -22.73
CA ALA A 150 -5.04 10.68 -23.25
C ALA A 150 -4.23 9.39 -22.98
N GLN A 151 -4.86 8.37 -22.37
CA GLN A 151 -4.22 7.12 -21.94
C GLN A 151 -3.01 7.32 -21.00
N ASP A 152 -2.92 8.47 -20.33
CA ASP A 152 -1.86 8.77 -19.37
C ASP A 152 -2.29 8.33 -17.96
N TYR A 153 -2.41 7.02 -17.80
CA TYR A 153 -3.05 6.41 -16.64
C TYR A 153 -2.27 6.58 -15.32
N TRP A 154 -0.95 6.74 -15.37
CA TRP A 154 -0.10 6.75 -14.17
C TRP A 154 1.10 7.69 -14.31
N ARG A 155 1.54 8.27 -13.18
CA ARG A 155 2.73 9.16 -13.13
C ARG A 155 3.92 8.50 -12.46
N ALA A 156 3.68 7.58 -11.54
CA ALA A 156 4.73 6.85 -10.86
C ALA A 156 4.50 5.33 -10.95
N LEU A 157 5.58 4.60 -11.15
CA LEU A 157 5.60 3.14 -11.24
C LEU A 157 6.61 2.60 -10.23
N VAL A 158 6.19 1.62 -9.42
CA VAL A 158 7.08 0.88 -8.52
C VAL A 158 7.17 -0.55 -9.02
N GLN A 159 8.37 -0.96 -9.43
CA GLN A 159 8.65 -2.30 -9.96
C GLN A 159 9.39 -3.08 -8.87
N VAL A 160 8.76 -4.09 -8.30
CA VAL A 160 9.36 -4.97 -7.31
C VAL A 160 9.80 -6.25 -8.00
N ARG A 161 11.08 -6.60 -7.88
CA ARG A 161 11.66 -7.80 -8.48
C ARG A 161 12.50 -8.56 -7.47
N GLN A 162 12.44 -9.88 -7.54
CA GLN A 162 13.30 -10.77 -6.77
C GLN A 162 13.97 -11.79 -7.69
N ARG A 163 15.30 -11.73 -7.78
CA ARG A 163 16.10 -12.66 -8.59
C ARG A 163 16.50 -13.91 -7.79
N ALA A 164 15.53 -14.63 -7.24
CA ALA A 164 15.77 -15.82 -6.44
C ALA A 164 14.99 -17.02 -6.97
N ASN A 165 15.55 -18.21 -6.80
CA ASN A 165 14.89 -19.46 -7.16
C ASN A 165 13.67 -19.75 -6.26
N ASN A 166 13.70 -19.27 -5.02
CA ASN A 166 12.59 -19.39 -4.06
C ASN A 166 11.95 -18.01 -3.82
N ARG A 167 10.62 -17.97 -3.81
CA ARG A 167 9.79 -16.77 -3.70
C ARG A 167 9.12 -16.60 -2.34
N LYS A 168 9.54 -17.33 -1.30
CA LYS A 168 9.03 -17.21 0.09
C LYS A 168 8.94 -15.77 0.60
N THR A 169 10.01 -14.98 0.42
CA THR A 169 10.05 -13.57 0.84
C THR A 169 9.07 -12.69 0.06
N PHE A 170 8.72 -13.09 -1.16
CA PHE A 170 7.72 -12.42 -1.98
C PHE A 170 6.30 -12.64 -1.43
N TYR A 171 5.97 -13.88 -1.08
CA TYR A 171 4.70 -14.19 -0.40
C TYR A 171 4.60 -13.48 0.95
N TYR A 172 5.70 -13.42 1.70
CA TYR A 172 5.76 -12.66 2.94
C TYR A 172 5.48 -11.16 2.73
N LEU A 173 6.05 -10.56 1.68
CA LEU A 173 5.81 -9.16 1.34
C LEU A 173 4.33 -8.90 1.01
N GLU A 174 3.70 -9.78 0.22
CA GLU A 174 2.29 -9.65 -0.14
C GLU A 174 1.40 -9.60 1.10
N GLN A 175 1.61 -10.53 2.04
CA GLN A 175 0.82 -10.60 3.28
C GLN A 175 1.01 -9.36 4.15
N LEU A 176 2.21 -8.78 4.17
CA LEU A 176 2.46 -7.55 4.91
C LEU A 176 1.82 -6.32 4.27
N ILE A 177 1.82 -6.24 2.92
CA ILE A 177 1.11 -5.16 2.23
C ILE A 177 -0.40 -5.27 2.47
N LEU A 178 -0.96 -6.49 2.58
CA LEU A 178 -2.36 -6.70 2.94
C LEU A 178 -2.65 -6.29 4.39
N LYS A 179 -1.80 -6.70 5.34
CA LYS A 179 -1.96 -6.36 6.77
C LYS A 179 -1.96 -4.86 7.01
N HIS A 180 -1.03 -4.14 6.38
CA HIS A 180 -0.90 -2.68 6.54
C HIS A 180 -1.74 -1.88 5.54
N LYS A 181 -2.52 -2.54 4.67
CA LYS A 181 -3.33 -1.92 3.61
C LYS A 181 -2.56 -0.91 2.74
N ALA A 182 -1.27 -1.15 2.51
CA ALA A 182 -0.42 -0.20 1.79
C ALA A 182 -0.76 -0.08 0.28
N HIS A 183 -1.60 -0.97 -0.25
CA HIS A 183 -2.05 -1.01 -1.63
C HIS A 183 -3.29 -0.15 -1.93
N GLU A 184 -3.94 0.47 -0.95
CA GLU A 184 -5.19 1.25 -1.13
C GLU A 184 -5.06 2.40 -2.15
N ASN A 185 -3.88 3.03 -2.23
CA ASN A 185 -3.64 4.16 -3.13
C ASN A 185 -3.11 3.75 -4.51
N THR A 186 -3.10 2.45 -4.81
CA THR A 186 -2.66 1.93 -6.12
C THR A 186 -3.79 2.05 -7.14
N LEU A 187 -3.44 2.45 -8.37
CA LEU A 187 -4.39 2.46 -9.49
C LEU A 187 -4.62 1.06 -10.05
N GLY A 188 -3.61 0.20 -9.92
CA GLY A 188 -3.63 -1.16 -10.38
C GLY A 188 -2.31 -1.84 -10.10
N ILE A 189 -2.34 -3.18 -10.10
CA ILE A 189 -1.21 -4.06 -9.87
C ILE A 189 -1.12 -4.98 -11.08
N LYS A 190 0.05 -5.11 -11.68
CA LYS A 190 0.28 -6.06 -12.78
C LYS A 190 1.42 -7.02 -12.45
N PRO A 191 1.24 -8.33 -12.58
CA PRO A 191 2.35 -9.28 -12.51
C PRO A 191 3.21 -9.14 -13.77
N LYS A 192 4.53 -9.04 -13.57
CA LYS A 192 5.52 -9.04 -14.65
C LYS A 192 6.81 -9.70 -14.17
N HIS A 193 7.29 -10.68 -14.94
CA HIS A 193 8.62 -11.33 -14.85
C HIS A 193 9.25 -11.30 -13.44
N ASP A 194 9.04 -12.36 -12.64
CA ASP A 194 9.61 -12.49 -11.28
C ASP A 194 9.28 -11.33 -10.33
N GLY A 195 8.09 -10.73 -10.49
CA GLY A 195 7.59 -9.77 -9.52
C GLY A 195 6.32 -9.02 -9.94
N LEU A 196 6.16 -7.83 -9.35
CA LEU A 196 4.94 -7.02 -9.43
C LEU A 196 5.26 -5.57 -9.82
N ASP A 197 4.37 -4.99 -10.60
CA ASP A 197 4.38 -3.57 -10.97
C ASP A 197 3.16 -2.87 -10.33
N PHE A 198 3.43 -1.90 -9.46
CA PHE A 198 2.41 -1.06 -8.82
C PHE A 198 2.33 0.30 -9.53
N PHE A 199 1.13 0.67 -9.98
CA PHE A 199 0.89 1.94 -10.65
C PHE A 199 0.31 2.97 -9.68
N TYR A 200 0.86 4.19 -9.71
CA TYR A 200 0.46 5.29 -8.84
C TYR A 200 0.17 6.57 -9.62
N ALA A 201 -0.84 7.31 -9.16
CA ALA A 201 -1.22 8.61 -9.73
C ALA A 201 -0.26 9.73 -9.33
N THR A 202 0.37 9.65 -8.15
CA THR A 202 1.30 10.66 -7.63
C THR A 202 2.65 10.04 -7.25
N GLU A 203 3.72 10.83 -7.30
CA GLU A 203 5.04 10.37 -6.86
C GLU A 203 5.09 10.14 -5.34
N ASN A 204 4.39 10.96 -4.56
CA ASN A 204 4.41 10.88 -3.10
C ASN A 204 3.83 9.56 -2.59
N THR A 205 2.76 9.05 -3.19
CA THR A 205 2.19 7.73 -2.84
C THR A 205 3.14 6.59 -3.21
N ALA A 206 3.84 6.70 -4.35
CA ALA A 206 4.85 5.72 -4.74
C ALA A 206 6.04 5.70 -3.77
N ARG A 207 6.53 6.88 -3.35
CA ARG A 207 7.62 6.99 -2.37
C ARG A 207 7.25 6.35 -1.03
N LYS A 208 6.03 6.58 -0.54
CA LYS A 208 5.53 5.92 0.68
C LYS A 208 5.56 4.39 0.57
N MET A 209 5.23 3.82 -0.59
CA MET A 209 5.34 2.38 -0.83
C MET A 209 6.80 1.90 -0.81
N VAL A 210 7.71 2.66 -1.43
CA VAL A 210 9.15 2.34 -1.40
C VAL A 210 9.66 2.34 0.05
N ASP A 211 9.32 3.37 0.83
CA ASP A 211 9.71 3.50 2.24
C ASP A 211 9.13 2.35 3.08
N PHE A 212 7.88 1.95 2.83
CA PHE A 212 7.26 0.80 3.46
C PHE A 212 8.03 -0.49 3.16
N ILE A 213 8.33 -0.78 1.89
CA ILE A 213 9.08 -1.99 1.51
C ILE A 213 10.49 -1.96 2.14
N GLN A 214 11.15 -0.79 2.19
CA GLN A 214 12.46 -0.63 2.81
C GLN A 214 12.45 -0.90 4.32
N SER A 215 11.34 -0.62 5.00
CA SER A 215 11.19 -0.91 6.43
C SER A 215 11.01 -2.39 6.74
N VAL A 216 10.49 -3.16 5.77
CA VAL A 216 10.09 -4.56 5.94
C VAL A 216 11.13 -5.54 5.42
N LEU A 217 11.73 -5.25 4.26
CA LEU A 217 12.65 -6.13 3.55
C LEU A 217 13.96 -5.41 3.19
N PRO A 218 15.07 -6.16 3.01
CA PRO A 218 16.33 -5.58 2.57
C PRO A 218 16.24 -5.40 1.05
N ILE A 219 16.17 -4.14 0.61
CA ILE A 219 16.04 -3.80 -0.81
C ILE A 219 17.14 -2.87 -1.30
N LYS A 220 17.36 -2.89 -2.61
CA LYS A 220 18.04 -1.84 -3.36
C LYS A 220 17.02 -1.11 -4.22
N CYS A 221 16.89 0.19 -4.01
CA CYS A 221 16.01 1.04 -4.79
C CYS A 221 16.82 1.91 -5.77
N GLN A 222 16.43 1.93 -7.03
CA GLN A 222 16.92 2.86 -8.05
C GLN A 222 15.76 3.73 -8.53
N HIS A 223 15.97 5.05 -8.55
CA HIS A 223 14.99 6.02 -9.01
C HIS A 223 15.41 6.58 -10.37
N SER A 224 14.49 6.56 -11.33
CA SER A 224 14.65 7.19 -12.63
C SER A 224 13.43 8.04 -12.98
N LYS A 225 13.65 9.10 -13.76
CA LYS A 225 12.59 9.99 -14.25
C LYS A 225 12.69 10.15 -15.76
N LYS A 226 11.55 10.11 -16.45
CA LYS A 226 11.42 10.35 -17.89
C LYS A 226 10.60 11.61 -18.09
N LEU A 227 11.13 12.60 -18.81
CA LEU A 227 10.38 13.79 -19.19
C LEU A 227 9.35 13.41 -20.26
N ILE A 228 8.10 13.80 -20.05
CA ILE A 228 7.02 13.65 -21.04
C ILE A 228 6.83 14.97 -21.78
N SER A 229 6.63 16.05 -21.02
CA SER A 229 6.40 17.39 -21.57
C SER A 229 6.96 18.47 -20.65
N HIS A 230 7.27 19.61 -21.24
CA HIS A 230 7.73 20.82 -20.55
C HIS A 230 6.89 21.98 -21.07
N ASP A 231 6.30 22.74 -20.15
CA ASP A 231 5.63 24.00 -20.50
C ASP A 231 6.63 25.15 -20.30
N ILE A 232 6.98 25.79 -21.41
CA ILE A 232 7.99 26.84 -21.48
C ILE A 232 7.49 28.13 -20.81
N HIS A 233 6.17 28.38 -20.82
CA HIS A 233 5.58 29.62 -20.29
C HIS A 233 5.50 29.59 -18.76
N SER A 234 5.18 28.43 -18.19
CA SER A 234 5.06 28.24 -16.74
C SER A 234 6.28 27.59 -16.09
N ASN A 235 7.26 27.14 -16.89
CA ASN A 235 8.42 26.37 -16.48
C ASN A 235 8.07 25.12 -15.65
N ILE A 236 6.93 24.50 -15.94
CA ILE A 236 6.47 23.26 -15.30
C ILE A 236 6.88 22.07 -16.15
N TYR A 237 7.47 21.07 -15.50
CA TYR A 237 7.91 19.83 -16.13
C TYR A 237 7.01 18.66 -15.72
N ASN A 238 6.52 17.91 -16.71
CA ASN A 238 5.79 16.67 -16.49
C ASN A 238 6.73 15.48 -16.65
N TYR A 239 7.06 14.85 -15.52
CA TYR A 239 7.85 13.63 -15.47
C TYR A 239 6.99 12.40 -15.17
N LYS A 240 7.39 11.27 -15.74
CA LYS A 240 7.06 9.93 -15.27
C LYS A 240 8.19 9.39 -14.41
N PHE A 241 7.85 8.89 -13.24
CA PHE A 241 8.79 8.35 -12.27
C PHE A 241 8.75 6.84 -12.27
N THR A 242 9.92 6.21 -12.25
CA THR A 242 10.05 4.76 -12.15
C THR A 242 11.00 4.44 -11.00
N TYR A 243 10.49 3.69 -10.03
CA TYR A 243 11.24 3.11 -8.92
C TYR A 243 11.46 1.63 -9.20
N SER A 244 12.71 1.24 -9.42
CA SER A 244 13.12 -0.16 -9.56
C SER A 244 13.62 -0.65 -8.21
N ILE A 245 12.89 -1.61 -7.63
CA ILE A 245 13.18 -2.25 -6.35
C ILE A 245 13.67 -3.67 -6.61
N GLU A 246 14.91 -3.93 -6.23
CA GLU A 246 15.50 -5.26 -6.23
C GLU A 246 15.58 -5.78 -4.79
N ILE A 247 14.82 -6.84 -4.51
CA ILE A 247 14.89 -7.57 -3.23
C ILE A 247 16.14 -8.45 -3.26
N VAL A 248 16.81 -8.56 -2.11
CA VAL A 248 17.97 -9.45 -1.97
C VAL A 248 17.61 -10.90 -2.38
N PRO A 249 18.40 -11.54 -3.26
CA PRO A 249 18.12 -12.88 -3.77
C PRO A 249 18.50 -13.99 -2.78
N VAL A 250 18.11 -13.86 -1.51
CA VAL A 250 18.39 -14.82 -0.44
C VAL A 250 17.08 -15.13 0.28
N SER A 251 16.80 -16.42 0.47
CA SER A 251 15.64 -16.90 1.20
C SER A 251 16.01 -17.45 2.58
N LYS A 252 15.01 -17.59 3.45
CA LYS A 252 15.10 -18.39 4.67
C LYS A 252 15.52 -19.83 4.32
N ASP A 253 16.30 -20.47 5.20
CA ASP A 253 16.78 -21.86 5.09
C ASP A 253 17.82 -22.10 3.96
N SER A 254 18.30 -21.03 3.32
CA SER A 254 19.40 -21.11 2.36
C SER A 254 20.76 -21.08 3.06
N VAL A 255 21.71 -21.86 2.54
CA VAL A 255 23.12 -21.79 2.95
C VAL A 255 23.86 -20.83 2.05
N VAL A 256 24.65 -19.93 2.64
CA VAL A 256 25.37 -18.88 1.94
C VAL A 256 26.86 -18.94 2.23
N CYS A 257 27.67 -18.60 1.22
CA CYS A 257 29.11 -18.40 1.38
C CYS A 257 29.42 -16.92 1.49
N LEU A 258 29.94 -16.48 2.62
CA LEU A 258 30.37 -15.11 2.83
C LEU A 258 31.80 -14.91 2.29
N PRO A 259 32.08 -13.77 1.63
CA PRO A 259 33.45 -13.40 1.30
C PRO A 259 34.31 -13.21 2.56
N LYS A 260 35.59 -13.62 2.53
CA LYS A 260 36.52 -13.50 3.68
C LYS A 260 36.63 -12.08 4.25
N LYS A 261 36.48 -11.03 3.43
CA LYS A 261 36.48 -9.64 3.91
C LYS A 261 35.24 -9.34 4.76
N LEU A 262 34.10 -9.89 4.38
CA LEU A 262 32.83 -9.69 5.06
C LEU A 262 32.82 -10.47 6.39
N THR A 263 33.36 -11.69 6.42
CA THR A 263 33.43 -12.48 7.66
C THR A 263 34.20 -11.75 8.77
N HIS A 264 35.34 -11.14 8.45
CA HIS A 264 36.10 -10.35 9.43
C HIS A 264 35.35 -9.11 9.94
N GLN A 265 34.57 -8.44 9.07
CA GLN A 265 33.73 -7.31 9.49
C GLN A 265 32.59 -7.75 10.42
N LEU A 266 32.12 -8.98 10.26
CA LEU A 266 31.00 -9.55 11.00
C LEU A 266 31.43 -10.34 12.26
N GLY A 267 32.57 -9.96 12.86
CA GLY A 267 33.08 -10.61 14.08
C GLY A 267 33.72 -11.97 13.83
N SER A 268 34.42 -12.10 12.69
CA SER A 268 35.10 -13.33 12.25
C SER A 268 34.22 -14.58 12.28
N ILE A 269 32.96 -14.43 11.85
CA ILE A 269 32.03 -15.55 11.68
C ILE A 269 32.54 -16.55 10.63
N SER A 270 32.12 -17.82 10.75
CA SER A 270 32.38 -18.84 9.73
C SER A 270 31.94 -18.36 8.34
N PRO A 271 32.73 -18.62 7.27
CA PRO A 271 32.35 -18.28 5.91
C PRO A 271 31.05 -18.94 5.44
N ILE A 272 30.73 -20.13 5.97
CA ILE A 272 29.49 -20.84 5.64
C ILE A 272 28.48 -20.54 6.74
N CYS A 273 27.37 -19.91 6.35
CA CYS A 273 26.31 -19.52 7.29
C CYS A 273 24.93 -19.95 6.76
N LEU A 274 24.01 -20.18 7.69
CA LEU A 274 22.59 -20.39 7.40
C LEU A 274 21.84 -19.07 7.49
N VAL A 275 20.91 -18.84 6.58
CA VAL A 275 19.97 -17.72 6.66
C VAL A 275 18.79 -18.13 7.54
N SER A 276 18.79 -17.65 8.78
CA SER A 276 17.73 -17.96 9.76
C SER A 276 16.44 -17.20 9.45
N ARG A 277 16.53 -15.90 9.14
CA ARG A 277 15.36 -15.08 8.79
C ARG A 277 15.75 -13.90 7.91
N VAL A 278 14.81 -13.46 7.09
CA VAL A 278 14.93 -12.25 6.25
C VAL A 278 13.85 -11.27 6.70
N THR A 279 14.26 -10.15 7.30
CA THR A 279 13.38 -9.04 7.67
C THR A 279 13.95 -7.75 7.06
N SER A 280 13.96 -6.61 7.77
CA SER A 280 14.65 -5.40 7.29
C SER A 280 16.15 -5.63 7.07
N THR A 281 16.72 -6.51 7.89
CA THR A 281 18.07 -7.06 7.77
C THR A 281 18.04 -8.56 7.54
N ILE A 282 19.13 -9.10 7.00
CA ILE A 282 19.33 -10.53 6.78
C ILE A 282 19.99 -11.09 8.03
N HIS A 283 19.39 -12.10 8.65
CA HIS A 283 19.90 -12.71 9.86
C HIS A 283 20.57 -14.04 9.52
N LEU A 284 21.86 -14.11 9.81
CA LEU A 284 22.71 -15.27 9.56
C LEU A 284 23.04 -15.96 10.89
N ILE A 285 23.16 -17.28 10.86
CA ILE A 285 23.58 -18.09 11.98
C ILE A 285 24.69 -19.06 11.55
N ASP A 286 25.72 -19.16 12.36
CA ASP A 286 26.74 -20.21 12.26
C ASP A 286 26.35 -21.40 13.16
N PRO A 287 26.16 -22.61 12.61
CA PRO A 287 25.80 -23.78 13.40
C PRO A 287 26.95 -24.30 14.28
N ASN A 288 28.20 -23.99 13.95
CA ASN A 288 29.35 -24.50 14.71
C ASN A 288 29.57 -23.74 16.01
N THR A 289 29.39 -22.41 15.98
CA THR A 289 29.67 -21.51 17.10
C THR A 289 28.42 -20.89 17.71
N GLY A 290 27.26 -21.01 17.06
CA GLY A 290 26.01 -20.37 17.47
C GLY A 290 26.04 -18.84 17.34
N GLN A 291 27.06 -18.28 16.69
CA GLN A 291 27.17 -16.85 16.42
C GLN A 291 26.08 -16.41 15.45
N VAL A 292 25.42 -15.30 15.76
CA VAL A 292 24.39 -14.67 14.95
C VAL A 292 24.92 -13.35 14.42
N CYS A 293 24.60 -13.07 13.16
CA CYS A 293 24.97 -11.81 12.53
C CYS A 293 23.80 -11.21 11.78
N ASP A 294 23.65 -9.89 11.92
CA ASP A 294 22.66 -9.10 11.22
C ASP A 294 23.33 -8.32 10.10
N LEU A 295 22.98 -8.64 8.85
CA LEU A 295 23.52 -8.01 7.67
C LEU A 295 22.54 -6.98 7.12
N SER A 296 22.96 -5.73 7.06
CA SER A 296 22.16 -4.66 6.45
C SER A 296 22.17 -4.72 4.93
N SER A 297 21.09 -4.23 4.29
CA SER A 297 20.98 -4.15 2.83
C SER A 297 22.20 -3.43 2.20
N THR A 298 22.64 -2.32 2.79
CA THR A 298 23.76 -1.53 2.25
C THR A 298 25.08 -2.31 2.22
N VAL A 299 25.35 -3.14 3.23
CA VAL A 299 26.57 -3.95 3.31
C VAL A 299 26.46 -5.12 2.33
N TYR A 300 25.29 -5.76 2.24
CA TYR A 300 25.03 -6.81 1.25
C TYR A 300 25.31 -6.33 -0.18
N TRP A 301 24.80 -5.17 -0.60
CA TRP A 301 24.99 -4.69 -1.97
C TRP A 301 26.42 -4.20 -2.28
N ARG A 302 27.26 -3.96 -1.26
CA ARG A 302 28.70 -3.72 -1.45
C ARG A 302 29.47 -5.02 -1.68
N HIS A 303 29.04 -6.10 -1.03
CA HIS A 303 29.64 -7.44 -1.12
C HIS A 303 28.55 -8.47 -1.43
N PRO A 304 27.98 -8.46 -2.65
CA PRO A 304 26.89 -9.37 -3.00
C PRO A 304 27.39 -10.82 -3.02
N PHE A 305 26.57 -11.73 -2.49
CA PHE A 305 26.79 -13.16 -2.54
C PHE A 305 25.48 -13.87 -2.89
N THR A 306 25.58 -15.04 -3.51
CA THR A 306 24.43 -15.87 -3.89
C THR A 306 24.30 -17.05 -2.93
N PRO A 307 23.09 -17.61 -2.75
CA PRO A 307 22.94 -18.86 -1.99
C PRO A 307 23.66 -20.00 -2.71
N ILE A 308 24.41 -20.80 -1.94
CA ILE A 308 25.09 -22.01 -2.42
C ILE A 308 24.04 -23.11 -2.66
N CYS A 309 23.23 -23.37 -1.63
CA CYS A 309 22.18 -24.37 -1.65
C CYS A 309 20.81 -23.71 -1.52
N ASN A 310 19.88 -24.16 -2.36
CA ASN A 310 18.49 -23.72 -2.33
C ASN A 310 17.63 -24.72 -1.54
N PRO A 311 16.54 -24.29 -0.87
CA PRO A 311 15.66 -25.17 -0.10
C PRO A 311 15.14 -26.41 -0.84
N LYS A 312 15.05 -26.36 -2.17
CA LYS A 312 14.66 -27.51 -3.02
C LYS A 312 15.65 -28.68 -2.99
N GLN A 313 16.89 -28.45 -2.57
CA GLN A 313 17.96 -29.46 -2.48
C GLN A 313 18.07 -30.10 -1.08
N LEU A 314 17.14 -29.79 -0.17
CA LEU A 314 17.13 -30.38 1.17
C LEU A 314 16.87 -31.89 1.11
N VAL A 315 17.68 -32.66 1.83
CA VAL A 315 17.57 -34.11 1.96
C VAL A 315 17.20 -34.47 3.39
N GLU A 316 16.41 -35.53 3.56
CA GLU A 316 15.98 -36.04 4.85
C GLU A 316 17.08 -36.91 5.49
N TYR A 317 17.42 -36.60 6.74
CA TYR A 317 18.34 -37.36 7.58
C TYR A 317 17.63 -37.80 8.86
N THR A 318 18.01 -38.97 9.37
CA THR A 318 17.56 -39.46 10.67
C THR A 318 18.65 -39.23 11.70
N VAL A 319 18.27 -38.66 12.85
CA VAL A 319 19.18 -38.43 13.98
C VAL A 319 19.36 -39.73 14.74
N MET A 320 20.61 -40.22 14.81
CA MET A 320 20.95 -41.43 15.57
C MET A 320 21.26 -41.10 17.03
N ASP A 321 22.07 -40.06 17.25
CA ASP A 321 22.47 -39.61 18.58
C ASP A 321 22.72 -38.11 18.59
N ILE A 322 22.54 -37.49 19.77
CA ILE A 322 22.73 -36.05 19.98
C ILE A 322 23.40 -35.79 21.33
N ASP A 323 24.53 -35.10 21.30
CA ASP A 323 25.24 -34.64 22.49
C ASP A 323 25.23 -33.11 22.56
N ILE A 324 24.70 -32.57 23.65
CA ILE A 324 24.55 -31.12 23.81
C ILE A 324 25.87 -30.56 24.35
N LEU A 325 26.51 -29.69 23.56
CA LEU A 325 27.78 -29.06 23.93
C LEU A 325 27.62 -28.19 25.18
N LYS A 326 28.37 -28.54 26.22
CA LYS A 326 28.40 -27.77 27.47
C LYS A 326 29.19 -26.48 27.27
N GLU A 327 28.92 -25.49 28.11
CA GLU A 327 29.45 -24.13 27.93
C GLU A 327 30.99 -24.06 27.95
N HIS A 328 31.66 -25.00 28.63
CA HIS A 328 33.13 -25.09 28.66
C HIS A 328 33.75 -25.69 27.39
N GLU A 329 32.97 -26.38 26.56
CA GLU A 329 33.41 -26.97 25.28
C GLU A 329 33.15 -26.02 24.10
N LYS A 330 32.42 -24.93 24.35
CA LYS A 330 32.18 -23.89 23.36
C LYS A 330 33.49 -23.15 23.07
N LYS A 331 33.91 -23.17 21.81
CA LYS A 331 35.08 -22.40 21.34
C LYS A 331 34.73 -20.92 21.35
N THR A 332 35.04 -20.22 22.44
CA THR A 332 35.04 -18.75 22.47
C THR A 332 36.39 -18.22 22.01
N PHE A 333 36.38 -17.29 21.05
CA PHE A 333 37.59 -16.65 20.52
C PHE A 333 37.55 -15.13 20.69
N PRO A 334 38.71 -14.46 20.86
CA PRO A 334 38.75 -13.01 21.00
C PRO A 334 38.25 -12.33 19.72
N GLY A 335 37.24 -11.47 19.85
CA GLY A 335 36.58 -10.80 18.72
C GLY A 335 35.36 -11.52 18.14
N GLN A 336 34.89 -12.58 18.81
CA GLN A 336 33.63 -13.24 18.49
C GLN A 336 32.45 -12.28 18.62
N GLY A 337 31.55 -12.32 17.64
CA GLY A 337 30.33 -11.53 17.63
C GLY A 337 29.26 -12.06 18.60
N VAL A 338 28.04 -11.58 18.43
CA VAL A 338 26.91 -11.93 19.31
C VAL A 338 26.55 -13.41 19.14
N VAL A 339 26.43 -14.13 20.24
CA VAL A 339 25.98 -15.55 20.27
C VAL A 339 24.48 -15.60 20.55
N SER A 340 23.77 -16.53 19.90
CA SER A 340 22.33 -16.69 20.11
C SER A 340 22.01 -17.29 21.47
N ASN A 341 21.03 -16.71 22.17
CA ASN A 341 20.45 -17.33 23.37
C ASN A 341 19.31 -18.32 23.05
N LYS A 342 18.73 -18.24 21.85
CA LYS A 342 17.61 -19.10 21.42
C LYS A 342 18.11 -20.49 21.00
N HIS A 343 19.28 -20.55 20.37
CA HIS A 343 19.81 -21.76 19.76
C HIS A 343 20.81 -22.42 20.71
N VAL A 344 20.75 -23.75 20.77
CA VAL A 344 21.67 -24.57 21.57
C VAL A 344 22.47 -25.40 20.61
N ILE A 345 23.79 -25.33 20.74
CA ILE A 345 24.71 -26.06 19.88
C ILE A 345 24.81 -27.50 20.39
N ALA A 346 24.72 -28.46 19.49
CA ALA A 346 24.88 -29.88 19.79
C ALA A 346 25.72 -30.56 18.70
N ASP A 347 26.47 -31.58 19.10
CA ASP A 347 27.10 -32.54 18.20
C ASP A 347 26.06 -33.63 17.88
N VAL A 348 25.88 -33.94 16.60
CA VAL A 348 24.82 -34.85 16.13
C VAL A 348 25.42 -35.87 15.17
N TRP A 349 25.01 -37.12 15.36
CA TRP A 349 25.28 -38.22 14.44
C TRP A 349 24.06 -38.51 13.60
N VAL A 350 24.18 -38.34 12.29
CA VAL A 350 23.06 -38.46 11.34
C VAL A 350 23.35 -39.49 10.25
N VAL A 351 22.29 -40.13 9.78
CA VAL A 351 22.30 -41.05 8.62
C VAL A 351 21.26 -40.56 7.62
N LYS A 352 21.55 -40.65 6.32
CA LYS A 352 20.56 -40.33 5.27
C LYS A 352 19.34 -41.24 5.44
N SER A 353 18.13 -40.69 5.40
CA SER A 353 16.91 -41.48 5.64
C SER A 353 16.73 -42.60 4.61
N SER A 354 17.17 -42.38 3.37
CA SER A 354 17.15 -43.39 2.29
C SER A 354 18.12 -44.55 2.51
N GLU A 355 19.14 -44.37 3.35
CA GLU A 355 20.19 -45.36 3.63
C GLU A 355 19.97 -46.04 4.99
N LEU A 356 18.89 -45.70 5.68
CA LEU A 356 18.52 -46.26 6.97
C LEU A 356 18.28 -47.77 6.84
N GLY A 357 19.07 -48.58 7.54
CA GLY A 357 19.02 -50.05 7.50
C GLY A 357 20.16 -50.72 6.73
N HIS A 358 21.04 -49.93 6.10
CA HIS A 358 22.33 -50.39 5.63
C HIS A 358 23.42 -50.17 6.71
N ASP A 359 24.49 -50.97 6.68
CA ASP A 359 25.67 -50.80 7.56
C ASP A 359 26.48 -49.56 7.16
N VAL A 360 25.91 -48.37 7.35
CA VAL A 360 26.53 -47.08 7.03
C VAL A 360 26.93 -46.39 8.33
N ASN A 361 28.18 -45.91 8.38
CA ASN A 361 28.67 -45.15 9.52
C ASN A 361 27.92 -43.81 9.64
N PRO A 362 27.49 -43.42 10.84
CA PRO A 362 26.83 -42.13 11.02
C PRO A 362 27.80 -40.97 10.74
N ILE A 363 27.29 -39.95 10.06
CA ILE A 363 28.03 -38.72 9.75
C ILE A 363 27.93 -37.78 10.96
N HIS A 364 29.08 -37.31 11.44
CA HIS A 364 29.15 -36.37 12.56
C HIS A 364 29.02 -34.93 12.05
N THR A 365 28.11 -34.16 12.65
CA THR A 365 27.89 -32.74 12.32
C THR A 365 27.51 -31.91 13.54
N LYS A 366 27.84 -30.63 13.52
CA LYS A 366 27.37 -29.65 14.52
C LYS A 366 26.08 -29.01 14.07
N THR A 367 25.16 -28.82 15.01
CA THR A 367 23.87 -28.17 14.74
C THR A 367 23.56 -27.07 15.75
N HIS A 368 22.75 -26.10 15.29
CA HIS A 368 22.14 -25.08 16.14
C HIS A 368 20.77 -25.50 16.72
N LEU A 369 20.28 -26.69 16.34
CA LEU A 369 18.97 -27.23 16.69
C LEU A 369 18.99 -28.12 17.96
N GLY A 370 20.00 -28.02 18.81
CA GLY A 370 20.20 -28.93 19.95
C GLY A 370 19.08 -28.97 20.99
N HIS A 371 18.26 -27.92 21.07
CA HIS A 371 17.10 -27.86 21.98
C HIS A 371 15.81 -28.48 21.40
N ILE A 372 15.77 -28.72 20.08
CA ILE A 372 14.58 -29.21 19.36
C ILE A 372 14.72 -30.70 19.02
N LEU A 373 15.92 -31.12 18.66
CA LEU A 373 16.19 -32.46 18.16
C LEU A 373 16.28 -33.49 19.28
N LYS A 374 15.73 -34.67 19.02
CA LYS A 374 15.87 -35.88 19.82
C LYS A 374 16.35 -37.04 18.94
N PRO A 375 17.01 -38.07 19.51
CA PRO A 375 17.32 -39.29 18.79
C PRO A 375 16.07 -39.92 18.18
N GLY A 376 16.13 -40.35 16.93
CA GLY A 376 15.02 -40.88 16.14
C GLY A 376 14.21 -39.83 15.37
N ASP A 377 14.45 -38.53 15.59
CA ASP A 377 13.81 -37.49 14.78
C ASP A 377 14.36 -37.45 13.35
N THR A 378 13.52 -37.01 12.41
CA THR A 378 13.95 -36.70 11.04
C THR A 378 14.25 -35.20 10.91
N VAL A 379 15.30 -34.87 10.15
CA VAL A 379 15.80 -33.51 9.95
C VAL A 379 16.12 -33.29 8.48
N LEU A 380 15.93 -32.06 8.01
CA LEU A 380 16.33 -31.63 6.67
C LEU A 380 17.71 -31.00 6.73
N GLY A 381 18.58 -31.44 5.83
CA GLY A 381 19.94 -30.90 5.70
C GLY A 381 20.45 -30.93 4.27
N TYR A 382 21.51 -30.17 4.04
CA TYR A 382 22.25 -30.18 2.78
C TYR A 382 23.43 -31.12 2.89
N ASN A 383 23.67 -31.92 1.85
CA ASN A 383 24.92 -32.64 1.69
C ASN A 383 25.91 -31.76 0.90
N LEU A 384 26.91 -31.20 1.56
CA LEU A 384 27.90 -30.36 0.91
C LEU A 384 28.99 -31.18 0.22
N CYS A 385 29.21 -32.44 0.62
CA CYS A 385 30.19 -33.32 0.00
C CYS A 385 29.76 -33.77 -1.41
N ASP A 386 28.47 -34.11 -1.58
CA ASP A 386 27.94 -34.60 -2.87
C ASP A 386 27.53 -33.46 -3.82
N THR A 387 27.34 -32.24 -3.31
CA THR A 387 26.83 -31.12 -4.10
C THR A 387 27.95 -30.40 -4.83
N ASN A 388 27.88 -30.37 -6.16
CA ASN A 388 28.80 -29.57 -6.97
C ASN A 388 28.39 -28.09 -6.97
N VAL A 389 29.05 -27.29 -6.14
CA VAL A 389 28.81 -25.86 -5.98
C VAL A 389 29.77 -25.06 -6.86
N ASN A 390 29.24 -24.20 -7.71
CA ASN A 390 30.04 -23.27 -8.50
C ASN A 390 30.04 -21.87 -7.86
N ASP A 391 30.82 -21.67 -6.79
CA ASP A 391 30.98 -20.38 -6.11
C ASP A 391 32.47 -20.09 -5.85
N ALA A 392 32.94 -18.95 -6.36
CA ALA A 392 34.33 -18.52 -6.25
C ALA A 392 34.79 -18.25 -4.80
N ASN A 393 33.88 -18.06 -3.85
CA ASN A 393 34.20 -17.95 -2.42
C ASN A 393 34.34 -19.34 -1.79
N PHE A 394 33.51 -20.30 -2.20
CA PHE A 394 33.53 -21.67 -1.69
C PHE A 394 34.81 -22.39 -2.13
N ASP A 395 35.23 -22.21 -3.38
CA ASP A 395 36.48 -22.79 -3.92
C ASP A 395 37.76 -22.33 -3.19
N LYS A 396 37.70 -21.20 -2.48
CA LYS A 396 38.84 -20.62 -1.72
C LYS A 396 38.89 -21.06 -0.27
N LEU A 397 37.97 -21.92 0.16
CA LEU A 397 37.91 -22.46 1.51
C LEU A 397 38.66 -23.79 1.59
N ASP A 398 39.21 -24.07 2.76
CA ASP A 398 39.90 -25.33 3.03
C ASP A 398 38.86 -26.43 3.21
N LYS A 399 39.00 -27.53 2.46
CA LYS A 399 38.02 -28.64 2.46
C LYS A 399 37.80 -29.25 3.84
N ASP A 400 38.86 -29.33 4.65
CA ASP A 400 38.81 -29.91 6.00
C ASP A 400 38.00 -29.06 7.00
N SER A 401 37.76 -27.78 6.68
CA SER A 401 36.98 -26.86 7.53
C SER A 401 35.48 -26.87 7.20
N ILE A 402 35.09 -27.50 6.09
CA ILE A 402 33.72 -27.52 5.58
C ILE A 402 33.02 -28.74 6.18
N PRO A 403 31.85 -28.57 6.82
CA PRO A 403 31.08 -29.70 7.31
C PRO A 403 30.50 -30.51 6.16
N ASP A 404 30.54 -31.84 6.26
CA ASP A 404 30.02 -32.74 5.21
C ASP A 404 28.50 -32.58 5.03
N VAL A 405 27.78 -32.52 6.15
CA VAL A 405 26.33 -32.34 6.19
C VAL A 405 26.00 -31.10 7.01
N PHE A 406 25.03 -30.32 6.53
CA PHE A 406 24.61 -29.07 7.14
C PHE A 406 23.12 -29.15 7.49
N LEU A 407 22.80 -29.25 8.77
CA LEU A 407 21.42 -29.38 9.26
C LEU A 407 20.71 -28.02 9.32
N VAL A 408 19.48 -27.98 8.79
CA VAL A 408 18.74 -26.73 8.55
C VAL A 408 17.51 -26.63 9.43
N LYS A 409 16.59 -27.61 9.34
CA LYS A 409 15.36 -27.62 10.12
C LYS A 409 14.92 -29.04 10.45
N LYS A 410 14.17 -29.18 11.54
CA LYS A 410 13.52 -30.46 11.88
C LYS A 410 12.43 -30.76 10.85
N TYR A 411 12.37 -32.00 10.38
CA TYR A 411 11.28 -32.45 9.54
C TYR A 411 10.17 -32.99 10.44
N TYR A 412 9.02 -32.31 10.40
CA TYR A 412 7.80 -32.81 11.00
C TYR A 412 7.07 -33.60 9.91
N GLY A 413 6.96 -34.92 10.07
CA GLY A 413 6.43 -35.84 9.06
C GLY A 413 5.02 -35.50 8.55
N GLU A 414 4.56 -36.29 7.56
CA GLU A 414 3.22 -36.22 6.96
C GLU A 414 2.77 -34.84 6.43
N ARG A 415 3.54 -34.24 5.50
CA ARG A 415 3.14 -33.01 4.77
C ARG A 415 1.70 -33.08 4.24
N SER A 416 1.28 -34.24 3.74
CA SER A 416 -0.06 -34.44 3.17
C SER A 416 -1.18 -34.47 4.22
N ALA A 417 -0.93 -35.01 5.42
CA ALA A 417 -1.91 -34.99 6.51
C ALA A 417 -2.05 -33.57 7.08
N ARG A 418 -0.92 -32.88 7.32
CA ARG A 418 -0.90 -31.48 7.77
C ARG A 418 -1.65 -30.56 6.80
N ARG A 419 -1.37 -30.65 5.50
CA ARG A 419 -2.07 -29.87 4.46
C ARG A 419 -3.58 -30.10 4.41
N ARG A 420 -4.04 -31.33 4.70
CA ARG A 420 -5.47 -31.67 4.80
C ARG A 420 -6.10 -31.15 6.09
N ALA A 421 -5.34 -31.14 7.19
CA ALA A 421 -5.78 -30.60 8.48
C ALA A 421 -5.79 -29.06 8.54
N ARG A 422 -5.18 -28.36 7.56
CA ARG A 422 -5.22 -26.88 7.48
C ARG A 422 -6.65 -26.37 7.27
N ASN A 423 -7.18 -25.75 8.32
CA ASN A 423 -8.50 -25.12 8.38
C ASN A 423 -8.45 -23.59 8.21
N TRP A 424 -7.30 -23.05 7.79
CA TRP A 424 -7.06 -21.63 7.62
C TRP A 424 -6.45 -21.34 6.25
N LYS A 425 -6.65 -20.10 5.78
CA LYS A 425 -6.13 -19.58 4.52
C LYS A 425 -5.64 -18.14 4.68
N LEU A 426 -4.76 -17.75 3.77
CA LEU A 426 -4.34 -16.36 3.63
C LEU A 426 -5.21 -15.68 2.58
N LYS A 427 -5.35 -14.36 2.70
CA LYS A 427 -5.93 -13.54 1.62
C LYS A 427 -4.84 -13.25 0.59
N HIS A 428 -5.24 -13.19 -0.66
CA HIS A 428 -4.39 -12.80 -1.78
C HIS A 428 -4.88 -11.46 -2.35
N MET A 429 -3.98 -10.66 -2.91
CA MET A 429 -4.39 -9.35 -3.48
C MET A 429 -5.18 -9.50 -4.78
N ALA A 430 -4.90 -10.54 -5.55
CA ALA A 430 -5.79 -11.04 -6.58
C ALA A 430 -5.50 -12.53 -6.81
N ASP A 431 -6.54 -13.33 -6.97
CA ASP A 431 -6.37 -14.77 -7.21
C ASP A 431 -5.71 -15.05 -8.58
N ASP A 432 -5.98 -14.20 -9.59
CA ASP A 432 -5.39 -14.28 -10.95
C ASP A 432 -3.88 -13.97 -10.99
N LEU A 433 -3.35 -13.33 -9.96
CA LEU A 433 -1.94 -12.93 -9.90
C LEU A 433 -1.02 -14.14 -9.69
N HIS A 434 -1.51 -15.22 -9.09
CA HIS A 434 -0.71 -16.43 -8.84
C HIS A 434 -0.58 -17.32 -10.08
N GLU A 435 -1.59 -17.37 -10.96
CA GLU A 435 -1.53 -18.14 -12.22
C GLU A 435 -0.51 -17.54 -13.21
N GLY A 436 -0.49 -16.21 -13.36
CA GLY A 436 0.44 -15.53 -14.26
C GLY A 436 1.91 -15.52 -13.80
N LEU A 437 2.16 -15.83 -12.52
CA LEU A 437 3.49 -15.87 -11.92
C LEU A 437 4.17 -17.24 -12.05
N GLY A 438 3.50 -18.29 -12.56
CA GLY A 438 4.11 -19.62 -12.72
C GLY A 438 4.58 -20.22 -11.38
N SER A 439 3.89 -19.89 -10.29
CA SER A 439 4.20 -20.43 -8.97
C SER A 439 4.04 -21.94 -9.00
N SER A 440 5.10 -22.67 -8.66
CA SER A 440 4.94 -24.05 -8.23
C SER A 440 4.15 -24.00 -6.92
N ASN A 441 2.93 -24.56 -6.91
CA ASN A 441 2.08 -24.70 -5.71
C ASN A 441 2.87 -25.21 -4.48
N GLU A 442 3.98 -25.89 -4.70
CA GLU A 442 4.91 -26.35 -3.69
C GLU A 442 5.63 -25.22 -2.92
N ASP A 443 6.12 -24.17 -3.60
CA ASP A 443 6.83 -23.05 -2.95
C ASP A 443 5.88 -22.26 -2.02
N TYR A 444 4.62 -22.12 -2.42
CA TYR A 444 3.58 -21.52 -1.59
C TYR A 444 3.20 -22.41 -0.40
N ASN A 445 3.09 -23.72 -0.61
CA ASN A 445 2.82 -24.66 0.49
C ASN A 445 3.96 -24.71 1.51
N GLU A 446 5.20 -24.60 1.07
CA GLU A 446 6.38 -24.53 1.94
C GLU A 446 6.36 -23.24 2.78
N PHE A 447 5.92 -22.11 2.21
CA PHE A 447 5.69 -20.88 2.96
C PHE A 447 4.61 -21.04 4.03
N LEU A 448 3.52 -21.77 3.74
CA LEU A 448 2.48 -22.07 4.73
C LEU A 448 3.00 -22.99 5.84
N ASP A 449 3.84 -23.98 5.51
CA ASP A 449 4.51 -24.85 6.49
C ASP A 449 5.40 -24.01 7.43
N ASP A 450 6.19 -23.07 6.88
CA ASP A 450 7.05 -22.18 7.68
C ASP A 450 6.25 -21.28 8.63
N LEU A 451 5.00 -20.92 8.30
CA LEU A 451 4.12 -20.14 9.18
C LEU A 451 3.56 -20.96 10.36
N GLU A 452 3.40 -22.27 10.18
CA GLU A 452 3.02 -23.19 11.26
C GLU A 452 4.19 -23.41 12.22
N GLU A 453 5.40 -23.55 11.67
CA GLU A 453 6.62 -23.88 12.41
C GLU A 453 7.17 -22.70 13.23
N ASP A 454 7.12 -21.47 12.71
CA ASP A 454 7.69 -20.28 13.37
C ASP A 454 6.65 -19.31 13.95
N PRO A 455 6.45 -19.26 15.28
CA PRO A 455 5.48 -18.36 15.91
C PRO A 455 5.85 -16.88 15.74
N THR A 456 7.15 -16.55 15.66
CA THR A 456 7.61 -15.17 15.44
C THR A 456 7.29 -14.67 14.04
N PHE A 457 7.31 -15.56 13.05
CA PHE A 457 6.97 -15.20 11.68
C PHE A 457 5.45 -15.01 11.53
N ARG A 458 4.68 -15.82 12.26
CA ARG A 458 3.22 -15.74 12.34
C ARG A 458 2.68 -14.44 12.93
N GLN A 459 3.32 -13.85 13.96
CA GLN A 459 2.86 -12.59 14.58
C GLN A 459 2.62 -11.46 13.57
N ASN A 460 3.38 -11.48 12.47
CA ASN A 460 3.33 -10.43 11.48
C ASN A 460 2.29 -10.66 10.37
N ILE A 461 1.56 -11.78 10.36
CA ILE A 461 0.62 -12.14 9.29
C ILE A 461 -0.78 -12.38 9.85
N ASN A 462 -1.79 -11.89 9.11
CA ASN A 462 -3.19 -12.11 9.46
C ASN A 462 -3.68 -13.42 8.82
N ILE A 463 -4.25 -14.30 9.64
CA ILE A 463 -4.72 -15.63 9.22
C ILE A 463 -6.25 -15.64 9.24
N PHE A 464 -6.87 -16.20 8.22
CA PHE A 464 -8.33 -16.29 8.10
C PHE A 464 -8.79 -17.74 8.15
N LYS A 465 -9.92 -18.02 8.81
CA LYS A 465 -10.52 -19.36 8.80
C LYS A 465 -11.08 -19.67 7.41
N ASP A 466 -10.84 -20.87 6.91
CA ASP A 466 -11.38 -21.30 5.63
C ASP A 466 -12.75 -21.95 5.82
N ALA A 467 -13.81 -21.22 5.45
CA ALA A 467 -15.19 -21.68 5.63
C ALA A 467 -15.62 -22.79 4.67
N SER A 468 -14.87 -23.03 3.59
CA SER A 468 -15.21 -24.04 2.57
C SER A 468 -14.68 -25.44 2.90
N ARG A 469 -13.74 -25.58 3.84
CA ARG A 469 -13.18 -26.88 4.25
C ARG A 469 -13.84 -27.39 5.52
N VAL A 470 -14.40 -28.58 5.44
CA VAL A 470 -14.91 -29.32 6.60
C VAL A 470 -13.71 -29.77 7.44
N PRO A 471 -13.69 -29.52 8.77
CA PRO A 471 -12.65 -30.04 9.64
C PRO A 471 -12.68 -31.57 9.59
N ILE A 472 -11.59 -32.17 9.13
CA ILE A 472 -11.39 -33.63 9.21
C ILE A 472 -11.01 -33.92 10.66
N ASP A 473 -11.64 -34.93 11.28
CA ASP A 473 -11.35 -35.34 12.66
C ASP A 473 -9.85 -35.57 12.87
N THR A 474 -9.33 -34.97 13.94
CA THR A 474 -7.90 -34.72 14.17
C THR A 474 -7.23 -35.77 15.06
N ASP A 475 -7.94 -36.85 15.39
CA ASP A 475 -7.52 -37.89 16.34
C ASP A 475 -6.38 -38.78 15.82
N GLU A 476 -6.07 -38.74 14.52
CA GLU A 476 -4.97 -39.51 13.90
C GLU A 476 -3.63 -38.75 13.85
N ILE A 477 -3.58 -37.47 14.22
CA ILE A 477 -2.38 -36.62 14.04
C ILE A 477 -1.77 -36.29 15.40
N ASP A 478 -0.47 -36.55 15.58
CA ASP A 478 0.27 -36.34 16.82
C ASP A 478 0.10 -34.90 17.38
N PRO A 479 -0.25 -34.71 18.66
CA PRO A 479 -0.34 -33.40 19.32
C PRO A 479 1.01 -32.67 19.42
N SER A 480 2.15 -33.34 19.22
CA SER A 480 3.49 -32.72 19.23
C SER A 480 3.78 -31.84 18.00
N LEU A 481 2.96 -31.95 16.95
CA LEU A 481 3.13 -31.22 15.69
C LEU A 481 2.75 -29.74 15.84
N PRO A 482 3.52 -28.81 15.26
CA PRO A 482 3.18 -27.39 15.30
C PRO A 482 1.85 -27.16 14.58
N ARG A 483 0.86 -26.59 15.30
CA ARG A 483 -0.46 -26.25 14.74
C ARG A 483 -0.81 -24.81 15.06
N ILE A 484 -1.52 -24.19 14.12
CA ILE A 484 -2.12 -22.88 14.30
C ILE A 484 -3.43 -23.06 15.07
N THR A 485 -3.40 -22.82 16.38
CA THR A 485 -4.63 -22.62 17.15
C THR A 485 -5.26 -21.29 16.69
N LEU A 486 -6.43 -21.38 16.06
CA LEU A 486 -7.28 -20.23 15.78
C LEU A 486 -7.93 -19.83 17.12
N ALA A 487 -7.23 -19.02 17.92
CA ALA A 487 -7.94 -18.22 18.90
C ALA A 487 -8.74 -17.16 18.12
N ASP A 488 -9.99 -16.91 18.53
CA ASP A 488 -10.88 -15.94 17.91
C ASP A 488 -10.25 -14.54 17.86
N ASP A 489 -9.52 -14.24 16.79
CA ASP A 489 -9.11 -12.87 16.46
C ASP A 489 -10.34 -12.15 15.91
N VAL A 490 -11.13 -11.62 16.84
CA VAL A 490 -12.10 -10.54 16.60
C VAL A 490 -11.29 -9.28 16.25
N GLY A 491 -11.35 -8.86 14.99
CA GLY A 491 -10.72 -7.62 14.51
C GLY A 491 -11.05 -7.30 13.06
#